data_AF-A0A497BP68-F1
#
_entry.id   AF-A0A497BP68-F1
#
_cell.length_a   1.000
_cell.length_b   1.000
_cell.length_c   1.000
_cell.angle_alpha   90.00
_cell.angle_beta   90.00
_cell.angle_gamma   90.00
#
_symmetry.space_group_name_H-M   'P 1'
#
loop_
_entity.id
_entity.type
_entity.pdbx_description
1 polymer ?
#
loop_
_entity_poly.entity_id
_entity_poly.type
_entity_poly.pdbx_seq_one_letter_code
_entity_poly.pdbx_strand_id
1 'polypeptide(L)'
;VTINVGARQGVKVGMPVVSSGAGLVGRIAQVNPRTAKVKLLTDADSQVAALLQTSRVSGLVVGQPDGTLLMQYIPQEDSIGDDEIVLTSGLGGTLPKGLVIGQVTKVLQEDYELFQAAIVRPAVDLSRLELVLVITAFEQIPIEEP
;
A
#
# COMPACT_ATOMS: atom_id res chain seq x y z
N VAL A 1 -6.68 11.07 -7.81
CA VAL A 1 -8.10 10.68 -8.05
C VAL A 1 -9.01 11.47 -7.10
N THR A 2 -10.22 11.85 -7.51
CA THR A 2 -11.20 12.55 -6.66
C THR A 2 -12.44 11.68 -6.46
N ILE A 3 -12.94 11.58 -5.23
CA ILE A 3 -14.14 10.81 -4.86
C ILE A 3 -15.28 11.74 -4.42
N ASN A 4 -16.53 11.29 -4.56
CA ASN A 4 -17.76 12.05 -4.31
C ASN A 4 -18.26 11.97 -2.85
N VAL A 5 -17.36 11.67 -1.90
CA VAL A 5 -17.60 11.69 -0.46
C VAL A 5 -16.55 12.56 0.23
N GLY A 6 -16.92 13.23 1.31
CA GLY A 6 -16.05 14.17 2.03
C GLY A 6 -16.34 14.24 3.53
N ALA A 7 -16.01 15.37 4.15
CA ALA A 7 -16.09 15.53 5.61
C ALA A 7 -17.52 15.30 6.16
N ARG A 8 -18.57 15.66 5.40
CA ARG A 8 -19.96 15.43 5.81
C ARG A 8 -20.35 13.95 5.92
N GLN A 9 -19.57 13.07 5.28
CA GLN A 9 -19.71 11.62 5.35
C GLN A 9 -18.69 10.99 6.31
N GLY A 10 -17.97 11.80 7.10
CA GLY A 10 -16.98 11.32 8.07
C GLY A 10 -15.60 10.99 7.47
N VAL A 11 -15.36 11.30 6.20
CA VAL A 11 -14.05 11.09 5.56
C VAL A 11 -13.00 12.02 6.19
N LYS A 12 -11.83 11.47 6.52
CA LYS A 12 -10.68 12.19 7.09
C LYS A 12 -9.42 11.93 6.28
N VAL A 13 -8.48 12.87 6.33
CA VAL A 13 -7.12 12.67 5.79
C VAL A 13 -6.48 11.46 6.44
N GLY A 14 -5.76 10.67 5.64
CA GLY A 14 -5.10 9.44 6.07
C GLY A 14 -5.97 8.18 5.98
N MET A 15 -7.30 8.30 5.83
CA MET A 15 -8.15 7.11 5.74
C MET A 15 -7.77 6.22 4.53
N PRO A 16 -7.69 4.89 4.70
CA PRO A 16 -7.43 3.95 3.62
C PRO A 16 -8.55 3.97 2.59
N VAL A 17 -8.17 3.84 1.31
CA VAL A 17 -9.10 3.67 0.19
C VAL A 17 -8.81 2.35 -0.50
N VAL A 18 -9.84 1.54 -0.71
CA VAL A 18 -9.74 0.21 -1.30
C VAL A 18 -10.74 0.00 -2.44
N SER A 19 -10.45 -0.96 -3.31
CA SER A 19 -11.45 -1.50 -4.26
C SER A 19 -12.38 -2.49 -3.55
N SER A 20 -13.43 -2.95 -4.24
CA SER A 20 -14.41 -3.92 -3.71
C SER A 20 -13.80 -5.25 -3.26
N GLY A 21 -12.59 -5.61 -3.71
CA GLY A 21 -11.86 -6.82 -3.33
C GLY A 21 -10.80 -6.64 -2.26
N ALA A 22 -10.86 -5.57 -1.45
CA ALA A 22 -9.84 -5.20 -0.45
C ALA A 22 -8.43 -4.91 -1.04
N GLY A 23 -8.36 -4.65 -2.34
CA GLY A 23 -7.14 -4.18 -2.99
C GLY A 23 -6.89 -2.71 -2.64
N LEU A 24 -5.69 -2.39 -2.19
CA LEU A 24 -5.32 -1.04 -1.78
C LEU A 24 -5.27 -0.11 -3.00
N VAL A 25 -6.08 0.95 -2.96
CA VAL A 25 -6.08 2.02 -3.97
C VAL A 25 -5.14 3.14 -3.56
N GLY A 26 -5.11 3.46 -2.27
CA GLY A 26 -4.29 4.53 -1.71
C GLY A 26 -4.87 5.07 -0.40
N ARG A 27 -4.68 6.37 -0.18
CA ARG A 27 -5.12 7.06 1.04
C ARG A 27 -5.71 8.43 0.75
N ILE A 28 -6.63 8.87 1.60
CA ILE A 28 -7.18 10.22 1.51
C ILE A 28 -6.08 11.25 1.79
N ALA A 29 -5.81 12.12 0.83
CA ALA A 29 -4.79 13.16 0.92
C ALA A 29 -5.38 14.54 1.21
N GLN A 30 -6.59 14.82 0.73
CA GLN A 30 -7.30 16.08 0.95
C GLN A 30 -8.80 15.82 1.11
N VAL A 31 -9.47 16.58 1.98
CA VAL A 31 -10.90 16.46 2.23
C VAL A 31 -11.58 17.82 2.10
N ASN A 32 -12.65 17.87 1.31
CA ASN A 32 -13.60 18.97 1.21
C ASN A 32 -14.95 18.54 1.84
N PRO A 33 -15.95 19.44 1.97
CA PRO A 33 -17.22 19.09 2.60
C PRO A 33 -17.98 17.92 1.95
N ARG A 34 -17.88 17.75 0.62
CA ARG A 34 -18.61 16.72 -0.15
C ARG A 34 -17.72 15.89 -1.09
N THR A 35 -16.42 16.17 -1.14
CA THR A 35 -15.47 15.46 -2.00
C THR A 35 -14.15 15.25 -1.26
N ALA A 36 -13.32 14.34 -1.74
CA ALA A 36 -11.99 14.13 -1.23
C ALA A 36 -11.04 13.72 -2.36
N LYS A 37 -9.74 14.02 -2.21
CA LYS A 37 -8.71 13.54 -3.12
C LYS A 37 -7.98 12.35 -2.51
N VAL A 38 -7.78 11.33 -3.33
CA VAL A 38 -7.01 10.12 -3.02
C VAL A 38 -5.62 10.28 -3.61
N LYS A 39 -4.59 10.16 -2.77
CA LYS A 39 -3.22 9.86 -3.19
C LYS A 39 -3.14 8.38 -3.48
N LEU A 40 -2.88 8.04 -4.74
CA LEU A 40 -2.85 6.66 -5.21
C LEU A 40 -1.60 5.93 -4.69
N LEU A 41 -1.70 4.61 -4.64
CA LEU A 41 -0.58 3.74 -4.24
C LEU A 41 0.63 3.87 -5.17
N THR A 42 0.41 4.15 -6.46
CA THR A 42 1.46 4.35 -7.49
C THR A 42 2.05 5.75 -7.51
N ASP A 43 1.56 6.68 -6.68
CA ASP A 43 2.18 8.00 -6.52
C ASP A 43 3.58 7.85 -5.90
N ALA A 44 4.60 8.55 -6.40
CA ALA A 44 5.98 8.43 -5.92
C ALA A 44 6.15 8.82 -4.43
N ASP A 45 5.25 9.66 -3.91
CA ASP A 45 5.20 10.03 -2.49
C ASP A 45 4.28 9.10 -1.67
N SER A 46 3.80 8.01 -2.27
CA SER A 46 3.05 6.97 -1.57
C SER A 46 4.01 5.92 -1.04
N GLN A 47 3.95 5.72 0.28
CA GLN A 47 4.76 4.75 0.99
C GLN A 47 3.86 3.93 1.91
N VAL A 48 4.02 2.62 1.86
CA VAL A 48 3.19 1.65 2.59
C VAL A 48 4.08 0.59 3.20
N ALA A 49 4.01 0.46 4.53
CA ALA A 49 4.65 -0.66 5.22
C ALA A 49 3.95 -1.95 4.80
N ALA A 50 4.74 -2.89 4.29
CA ALA A 50 4.24 -4.07 3.60
C ALA A 50 4.81 -5.36 4.20
N LEU A 51 4.12 -6.45 3.91
CA LEU A 51 4.42 -7.79 4.38
C LEU A 51 4.17 -8.77 3.23
N LEU A 52 5.18 -9.56 2.90
CA LEU A 52 5.05 -10.66 1.97
C LEU A 52 4.26 -11.81 2.63
N GLN A 53 3.25 -12.32 1.92
CA GLN A 53 2.22 -13.18 2.51
C GLN A 53 2.77 -14.52 3.01
N THR A 54 3.67 -15.13 2.24
CA THR A 54 4.20 -16.49 2.42
C THR A 54 5.50 -16.47 3.23
N SER A 55 6.50 -15.70 2.79
CA SER A 55 7.82 -15.56 3.42
C SER A 55 7.75 -14.76 4.72
N ARG A 56 6.70 -13.94 4.91
CA ARG A 56 6.49 -13.07 6.08
C ARG A 56 7.55 -12.00 6.24
N VAL A 57 8.28 -11.70 5.16
CA VAL A 57 9.29 -10.65 5.12
C VAL A 57 8.61 -9.29 5.03
N SER A 58 9.07 -8.35 5.86
CA SER A 58 8.55 -6.98 5.87
C SER A 58 9.41 -6.08 4.97
N GLY A 59 8.80 -5.01 4.48
CA GLY A 59 9.51 -4.01 3.69
C GLY A 59 8.65 -2.77 3.47
N LEU A 60 9.15 -1.86 2.63
CA LEU A 60 8.45 -0.62 2.28
C LEU A 60 8.09 -0.60 0.81
N VAL A 61 6.79 -0.54 0.51
CA VAL A 61 6.30 -0.37 -0.86
C VAL A 61 6.22 1.11 -1.20
N VAL A 62 6.83 1.49 -2.32
CA VAL A 62 6.85 2.86 -2.86
C VAL A 62 6.29 2.87 -4.29
N GLY A 63 5.40 3.81 -4.57
CA GLY A 63 4.83 3.98 -5.90
C GLY A 63 5.87 4.40 -6.94
N GLN A 64 5.74 3.93 -8.18
CA GLN A 64 6.63 4.31 -9.29
C GLN A 64 5.86 5.08 -10.38
N PRO A 65 6.51 6.03 -11.08
CA PRO A 65 5.88 6.83 -12.13
C PRO A 65 5.34 6.00 -13.31
N ASP A 66 5.88 4.82 -13.53
CA ASP A 66 5.46 3.88 -14.59
C ASP A 66 4.21 3.05 -14.22
N GLY A 67 3.65 3.27 -13.02
CA GLY A 67 2.48 2.56 -12.51
C GLY A 67 2.81 1.23 -11.82
N THR A 68 4.08 0.84 -11.75
CA THR A 68 4.52 -0.28 -10.90
C THR A 68 4.71 0.19 -9.46
N LEU A 69 5.04 -0.76 -8.58
CA LEU A 69 5.43 -0.51 -7.20
C LEU A 69 6.81 -1.13 -6.97
N LEU A 70 7.60 -0.51 -6.11
CA LEU A 70 8.90 -1.04 -5.68
C LEU A 70 8.84 -1.32 -4.18
N MET A 71 8.98 -2.59 -3.81
CA MET A 71 9.18 -2.99 -2.41
C MET A 71 10.67 -2.96 -2.09
N GLN A 72 11.06 -2.15 -1.11
CA GLN A 72 12.44 -1.91 -0.69
C GLN A 72 12.67 -2.35 0.75
N TYR A 73 13.93 -2.37 1.17
CA TYR A 73 14.36 -2.75 2.53
C TYR A 73 14.04 -4.20 2.88
N ILE A 74 14.12 -5.09 1.90
CA ILE A 74 14.00 -6.54 2.10
C ILE A 74 15.40 -7.03 2.49
N PRO A 75 15.62 -7.68 3.65
CA PRO A 75 16.94 -8.19 4.03
C PRO A 75 17.53 -9.09 2.94
N GLN A 76 18.84 -9.00 2.71
CA GLN A 76 19.52 -9.74 1.66
C GLN A 76 19.50 -11.26 1.92
N GLU A 77 19.49 -11.67 3.18
CA GLU A 77 19.47 -13.06 3.63
C GLU A 77 18.09 -13.74 3.47
N ASP A 78 17.03 -12.95 3.30
CA ASP A 78 15.67 -13.46 3.18
C ASP A 78 15.41 -13.97 1.75
N SER A 79 14.94 -15.21 1.62
CA SER A 79 14.52 -15.74 0.34
C SER A 79 13.05 -15.40 0.07
N ILE A 80 12.80 -14.59 -0.96
CA ILE A 80 11.46 -14.24 -1.42
C ILE A 80 11.18 -14.86 -2.78
N GLY A 81 9.94 -15.26 -3.00
CA GLY A 81 9.51 -15.86 -4.27
C GLY A 81 9.02 -14.81 -5.26
N ASP A 82 9.27 -15.05 -6.55
CA ASP A 82 8.43 -14.47 -7.59
C ASP A 82 6.97 -14.90 -7.37
N ASP A 83 6.03 -14.10 -7.85
CA ASP A 83 4.58 -14.29 -7.70
C ASP A 83 4.03 -14.21 -6.27
N GLU A 84 4.84 -13.83 -5.28
CA GLU A 84 4.39 -13.68 -3.91
C GLU A 84 3.42 -12.49 -3.75
N ILE A 85 2.37 -12.68 -2.94
CA ILE A 85 1.39 -11.63 -2.63
C ILE A 85 1.97 -10.66 -1.60
N VAL A 86 1.85 -9.37 -1.90
CA VAL A 86 2.24 -8.28 -1.02
C VAL A 86 1.01 -7.72 -0.32
N LEU A 87 1.07 -7.64 1.00
CA LEU A 87 -0.01 -7.15 1.87
C LEU A 87 0.44 -5.93 2.66
N THR A 88 -0.50 -5.10 3.14
CA THR A 88 -0.19 -4.11 4.18
C THR A 88 0.21 -4.81 5.48
N SER A 89 1.31 -4.39 6.11
CA SER A 89 1.78 -4.99 7.36
C SER A 89 0.99 -4.53 8.59
N GLY A 90 0.37 -3.35 8.50
CA GLY A 90 -0.28 -2.65 9.62
C GLY A 90 0.70 -1.85 10.50
N LEU A 91 2.01 -1.94 10.24
CA LEU A 91 3.02 -1.19 10.97
C LEU A 91 2.85 0.33 10.76
N GLY A 92 3.10 1.09 11.83
CA GLY A 92 2.89 2.54 11.86
C GLY A 92 1.43 2.97 12.06
N GLY A 93 0.48 2.03 12.18
CA GLY A 93 -0.91 2.31 12.58
C GLY A 93 -1.76 3.09 11.58
N THR A 94 -1.26 3.34 10.37
CA THR A 94 -1.96 4.17 9.36
C THR A 94 -2.84 3.39 8.39
N LEU A 95 -2.62 2.08 8.26
CA LEU A 95 -3.37 1.17 7.40
C LEU A 95 -3.74 -0.09 8.19
N PRO A 96 -4.91 -0.70 7.95
CA PRO A 96 -5.20 -2.02 8.49
C PRO A 96 -4.24 -3.04 7.90
N LYS A 97 -3.90 -4.06 8.68
CA LYS A 97 -3.10 -5.20 8.22
C LYS A 97 -3.90 -6.06 7.23
N GLY A 98 -3.24 -6.57 6.19
CA GLY A 98 -3.79 -7.58 5.29
C GLY A 98 -4.54 -7.07 4.06
N LEU A 99 -4.51 -5.77 3.76
CA LEU A 99 -5.00 -5.27 2.47
C LEU A 99 -4.05 -5.70 1.35
N VAL A 100 -4.59 -6.11 0.22
CA VAL A 100 -3.78 -6.58 -0.91
C VAL A 100 -3.16 -5.37 -1.63
N ILE A 101 -1.85 -5.31 -1.66
CA ILE A 101 -1.09 -4.29 -2.40
C ILE A 101 -0.91 -4.73 -3.84
N GLY A 102 -0.44 -5.96 -4.05
CA GLY A 102 0.00 -6.42 -5.34
C GLY A 102 0.67 -7.78 -5.28
N GLN A 103 1.40 -8.10 -6.35
CA GLN A 103 2.13 -9.34 -6.50
C GLN A 103 3.56 -9.05 -6.98
N VAL A 104 4.55 -9.71 -6.38
CA VAL A 104 5.94 -9.65 -6.82
C VAL A 104 6.04 -10.20 -8.24
N THR A 105 6.62 -9.42 -9.14
CA THR A 105 6.86 -9.84 -10.53
C THR A 105 8.33 -10.07 -10.84
N LYS A 106 9.23 -9.52 -10.01
CA LYS A 106 10.68 -9.67 -10.17
C LYS A 106 11.40 -9.29 -8.87
N VAL A 107 12.30 -10.15 -8.41
CA VAL A 107 13.28 -9.82 -7.37
C VAL A 107 14.50 -9.12 -7.98
N LEU A 108 14.96 -8.05 -7.32
CA LEU A 108 16.15 -7.28 -7.65
C LEU A 108 17.16 -7.47 -6.52
N GLN A 109 18.14 -8.34 -6.76
CA GLN A 109 19.16 -8.71 -5.78
C GLN A 109 20.55 -8.47 -6.37
N GLU A 110 21.40 -7.78 -5.61
CA GLU A 110 22.80 -7.51 -5.95
C GLU A 110 23.67 -8.02 -4.79
N ASP A 111 24.74 -8.78 -5.08
CA ASP A 111 25.48 -9.58 -4.09
C ASP A 111 26.14 -8.78 -2.96
N TYR A 112 26.34 -7.46 -3.14
CA TYR A 112 27.06 -6.59 -2.22
C TYR A 112 26.17 -5.61 -1.44
N GLU A 113 24.85 -5.64 -1.66
CA GLU A 113 23.89 -4.80 -0.95
C GLU A 113 23.41 -5.45 0.35
N LEU A 114 23.09 -4.62 1.36
CA LEU A 114 22.51 -5.10 2.63
C LEU A 114 21.02 -5.45 2.50
N PHE A 115 20.36 -4.85 1.51
CA PHE A 115 18.94 -5.04 1.24
C PHE A 115 18.75 -5.29 -0.25
N GLN A 116 17.85 -6.21 -0.56
CA GLN A 116 17.30 -6.40 -1.89
C GLN A 116 15.98 -5.63 -2.05
N ALA A 117 15.46 -5.62 -3.28
CA ALA A 117 14.17 -5.03 -3.62
C ALA A 117 13.35 -5.97 -4.49
N ALA A 118 12.06 -5.66 -4.66
CA ALA A 118 11.18 -6.40 -5.55
C ALA A 118 10.27 -5.44 -6.33
N ILE A 119 10.13 -5.68 -7.63
CA ILE A 119 9.12 -5.03 -8.46
C ILE A 119 7.78 -5.73 -8.18
N VAL A 120 6.76 -4.93 -7.90
CA VAL A 120 5.43 -5.38 -7.52
C VAL A 120 4.42 -4.78 -8.49
N ARG A 121 3.60 -5.65 -9.09
CA ARG A 121 2.44 -5.22 -9.88
C ARG A 121 1.26 -4.95 -8.94
N PRO A 122 0.64 -3.75 -8.98
CA PRO A 122 -0.56 -3.47 -8.20
C PRO A 122 -1.67 -4.51 -8.44
N ALA A 123 -2.37 -4.89 -7.38
CA ALA A 123 -3.52 -5.80 -7.48
C ALA A 123 -4.77 -5.13 -8.10
N VAL A 124 -4.81 -3.80 -8.07
CA VAL A 124 -5.91 -2.99 -8.61
C VAL A 124 -5.42 -2.20 -9.81
N ASP A 125 -6.15 -2.25 -10.91
CA ASP A 125 -5.94 -1.34 -12.03
C ASP A 125 -6.41 0.08 -11.63
N LEU A 126 -5.47 0.89 -11.17
CA LEU A 126 -5.74 2.25 -10.67
C LEU A 126 -6.13 3.23 -11.79
N SER A 127 -5.99 2.84 -13.06
CA SER A 127 -6.40 3.66 -14.20
C SER A 127 -7.89 3.54 -14.53
N ARG A 128 -8.56 2.49 -14.02
CA ARG A 128 -9.96 2.15 -14.33
C ARG A 128 -10.83 1.99 -13.08
N LEU A 129 -10.70 2.94 -12.15
CA LEU A 129 -11.48 2.95 -10.91
C LEU A 129 -12.87 3.56 -11.14
N GLU A 130 -13.92 2.77 -10.98
CA GLU A 130 -15.31 3.23 -11.01
C GLU A 130 -15.90 3.45 -9.60
N LEU A 131 -15.60 2.53 -8.68
CA LEU A 131 -16.08 2.55 -7.31
C LEU A 131 -14.94 2.20 -6.35
N VAL A 132 -14.89 2.92 -5.24
CA VAL A 132 -13.95 2.68 -4.14
C VAL A 132 -14.67 2.75 -2.80
N LEU A 133 -14.08 2.13 -1.79
CA LEU A 133 -14.55 2.14 -0.41
C LEU A 133 -13.52 2.87 0.46
N VAL A 134 -14.02 3.69 1.39
CA VAL A 134 -13.17 4.37 2.40
C VAL A 134 -13.30 3.60 3.71
N ILE A 135 -12.19 3.13 4.25
CA ILE A 135 -12.17 2.46 5.55
C ILE A 135 -12.15 3.53 6.64
N THR A 136 -13.24 3.64 7.41
CA THR A 136 -13.40 4.69 8.43
C THR A 136 -12.88 4.30 9.80
N ALA A 137 -12.68 3.01 10.06
CA ALA A 137 -12.15 2.48 11.31
C ALA A 137 -11.49 1.11 11.08
N PHE A 138 -10.44 0.84 11.84
CA PHE A 138 -9.76 -0.46 11.93
C PHE A 138 -8.93 -0.49 13.20
N GLU A 139 -8.55 -1.70 13.64
CA GLU A 139 -7.64 -1.86 14.77
C GLU A 139 -6.22 -1.42 14.37
N GLN A 140 -5.72 -0.39 15.03
CA GLN A 140 -4.35 0.10 14.82
C GLN A 140 -3.40 -0.75 15.66
N ILE A 141 -2.33 -1.26 15.04
CA ILE A 141 -1.24 -1.86 15.80
C ILE A 141 -0.54 -0.72 16.54
N PRO A 142 -0.56 -0.70 17.90
CA PRO A 142 0.11 0.34 18.66
C PRO A 142 1.59 0.39 18.26
N ILE A 143 2.11 1.61 18.10
CA ILE A 143 3.55 1.78 18.02
C ILE A 143 4.04 1.58 19.46
N GLU A 144 4.77 0.50 19.73
CA GLU A 144 5.51 0.38 20.99
C GLU A 144 6.55 1.50 21.00
N GLU A 145 6.34 2.54 21.81
CA GLU A 145 7.38 3.53 22.08
C GLU A 145 8.51 2.85 22.87
N PRO A 146 9.79 3.04 22.49
CA PRO A 146 10.93 2.47 23.20
C PRO A 146 11.12 3.05 24.60
#